data_AF-A0A8J9XB89-F1
#
_entry.id   AF-A0A8J9XB89-F1
#
_cell.length_a   1.000
_cell.length_b   1.000
_cell.length_c   1.000
_cell.angle_alpha   90.00
_cell.angle_beta   90.00
_cell.angle_gamma   90.00
#
_symmetry.space_group_name_H-M   'P 1'
#
loop_
_entity.id
_entity.type
_entity.pdbx_description
1 polymer ?
#
loop_
_entity_poly.entity_id
_entity_poly.type
_entity_poly.pdbx_seq_one_letter_code
_entity_poly.pdbx_strand_id
1 'polypeptide(L)'
;KLPFGLQLSDGSYQPLTVLEAVVKQTGIYAKARKGRLSVYWGDQVFLPSQPFDSAPTHHIDIMCTLLGDQAPTAEEWTAQGLEKYGVIACIQTAENRVDAAQVEKVSHATATAMLDKLGKIRQVGPSLGSFSVSAMILQALCAEFTPELAEKTGKLDTDPHFWMPLTLSSEDYLALMEQKGTDNVTAKAHYDRMAAMKDKLDLGDKMGLFGAVDVGKDACWWDYGLVKLYSKNTLVLLEDSPSATLLKKFLGLAPDAHVIDSTVHEEVALDANSFVFGSKVAAGSIQNSLLASSQAAEITADGAIIVNCVARKITAGPGAILYNIMDQSEAGIVAGAGEIQVAVTDETGHAKILKSRMDVDGGQAWKIQLPQNDVTFEQVHQQNQNANIQVIQALRQAKFEEIAQTLEF
;
A
#
# COMPACT_ATOMS: atom_id res chain seq x y z
N LYS A 1 -0.20 11.98 -1.47
CA LYS A 1 -1.08 11.69 -2.63
C LYS A 1 -0.21 11.08 -3.71
N LEU A 2 -0.77 10.28 -4.61
CA LEU A 2 -0.10 9.81 -5.83
C LEU A 2 -0.12 10.95 -6.87
N PRO A 3 0.87 11.07 -7.77
CA PRO A 3 0.87 12.07 -8.84
C PRO A 3 0.01 11.64 -10.03
N PHE A 4 -1.16 11.05 -9.76
CA PHE A 4 -2.07 10.56 -10.81
C PHE A 4 -3.36 11.38 -10.75
N GLY A 5 -3.79 11.91 -11.88
CA GLY A 5 -5.07 12.62 -11.96
C GLY A 5 -6.25 11.67 -11.82
N LEU A 6 -7.17 11.97 -10.90
CA LEU A 6 -8.50 11.38 -10.81
C LEU A 6 -9.52 12.40 -11.30
N GLN A 7 -10.28 12.06 -12.34
CA GLN A 7 -11.41 12.87 -12.76
C GLN A 7 -12.57 12.73 -11.77
N LEU A 8 -13.03 13.84 -11.22
CA LEU A 8 -14.20 13.93 -10.37
C LEU A 8 -15.48 14.02 -11.20
N SER A 9 -16.64 13.86 -10.54
CA SER A 9 -17.95 13.90 -11.22
C SER A 9 -18.30 15.25 -11.85
N ASP A 10 -17.67 16.33 -11.39
CA ASP A 10 -17.81 17.67 -11.96
C ASP A 10 -16.86 17.93 -13.15
N GLY A 11 -16.04 16.93 -13.51
CA GLY A 11 -15.09 16.99 -14.60
C GLY A 11 -13.69 17.47 -14.21
N SER A 12 -13.51 18.01 -12.99
CA SER A 12 -12.21 18.47 -12.50
C SER A 12 -11.27 17.31 -12.20
N TYR A 13 -9.95 17.53 -12.25
CA TYR A 13 -8.96 16.54 -11.84
C TYR A 13 -8.30 16.91 -10.50
N GLN A 14 -8.11 15.90 -9.66
CA GLN A 14 -7.32 16.01 -8.43
C GLN A 14 -6.32 14.85 -8.30
N PRO A 15 -5.20 15.01 -7.57
CA PRO A 15 -4.26 13.92 -7.39
C PRO A 15 -4.89 12.85 -6.51
N LEU A 16 -4.92 11.62 -7.02
CA LEU A 16 -5.45 10.43 -6.37
C LEU A 16 -4.72 10.17 -5.05
N THR A 17 -5.44 9.90 -3.97
CA THR A 17 -4.84 9.39 -2.73
C THR A 17 -4.62 7.88 -2.84
N VAL A 18 -3.67 7.36 -2.08
CA VAL A 18 -3.46 5.90 -2.05
C VAL A 18 -4.72 5.18 -1.58
N LEU A 19 -5.41 5.72 -0.56
CA LEU A 19 -6.66 5.15 -0.07
C LEU A 19 -7.76 5.12 -1.14
N GLU A 20 -7.92 6.17 -1.96
CA GLU A 20 -8.88 6.16 -3.07
C GLU A 20 -8.50 5.12 -4.13
N ALA A 21 -7.19 4.94 -4.40
CA ALA A 21 -6.72 3.87 -5.28
C ALA A 21 -7.07 2.49 -4.70
N VAL A 22 -6.89 2.29 -3.40
CA VAL A 22 -7.28 1.07 -2.67
C VAL A 22 -8.79 0.85 -2.76
N VAL A 23 -9.61 1.86 -2.52
CA VAL A 23 -11.06 1.74 -2.65
C VAL A 23 -11.43 1.37 -4.08
N LYS A 24 -10.82 2.01 -5.09
CA LYS A 24 -11.09 1.73 -6.51
C LYS A 24 -10.78 0.28 -6.89
N GLN A 25 -9.64 -0.29 -6.47
CA GLN A 25 -9.33 -1.69 -6.78
C GLN A 25 -10.34 -2.66 -6.14
N THR A 26 -10.86 -2.36 -4.94
CA THR A 26 -11.71 -3.33 -4.23
C THR A 26 -13.04 -3.58 -4.93
N GLY A 27 -13.45 -2.68 -5.83
CA GLY A 27 -14.66 -2.82 -6.63
C GLY A 27 -14.72 -4.11 -7.45
N ILE A 28 -13.57 -4.62 -7.93
CA ILE A 28 -13.54 -5.85 -8.73
C ILE A 28 -13.85 -7.10 -7.89
N TYR A 29 -13.55 -7.06 -6.58
CA TYR A 29 -13.76 -8.18 -5.66
C TYR A 29 -15.18 -8.20 -5.07
N ALA A 30 -15.91 -7.08 -5.14
CA ALA A 30 -17.17 -6.88 -4.43
C ALA A 30 -18.26 -7.90 -4.80
N LYS A 31 -18.37 -8.24 -6.10
CA LYS A 31 -19.39 -9.18 -6.59
C LYS A 31 -19.22 -10.58 -6.01
N ALA A 32 -17.99 -11.08 -5.97
CA ALA A 32 -17.67 -12.41 -5.45
C ALA A 32 -17.74 -12.51 -3.91
N ARG A 33 -17.67 -11.38 -3.20
CA ARG A 33 -17.60 -11.32 -1.73
C ARG A 33 -18.86 -10.77 -1.06
N LYS A 34 -20.02 -10.85 -1.73
CA LYS A 34 -21.30 -10.38 -1.19
C LYS A 34 -21.59 -10.96 0.20
N GLY A 35 -21.91 -10.10 1.16
CA GLY A 35 -22.28 -10.49 2.53
C GLY A 35 -21.10 -10.85 3.44
N ARG A 36 -19.87 -10.54 3.01
CA ARG A 36 -18.64 -10.78 3.78
C ARG A 36 -18.01 -9.46 4.23
N LEU A 37 -17.26 -9.50 5.33
CA LEU A 37 -16.35 -8.41 5.69
C LEU A 37 -15.01 -8.67 5.01
N SER A 38 -14.52 -7.69 4.25
CA SER A 38 -13.21 -7.78 3.60
C SER A 38 -12.29 -6.68 4.12
N VAL A 39 -11.04 -7.04 4.36
CA VAL A 39 -9.99 -6.18 4.93
C VAL A 39 -8.86 -6.08 3.91
N TYR A 40 -8.43 -4.85 3.64
CA TYR A 40 -7.38 -4.52 2.69
C TYR A 40 -6.42 -3.51 3.32
N TRP A 41 -5.15 -3.57 2.97
CA TRP A 41 -4.17 -2.55 3.34
C TRP A 41 -4.48 -1.22 2.66
N GLY A 42 -4.50 -0.14 3.43
CA GLY A 42 -4.82 1.21 2.95
C GLY A 42 -3.73 1.84 2.06
N ASP A 43 -2.58 1.18 1.95
CA ASP A 43 -1.39 1.63 1.24
C ASP A 43 -0.94 0.68 0.12
N GLN A 44 -1.72 -0.35 -0.23
CA GLN A 44 -1.35 -1.34 -1.26
C GLN A 44 -2.41 -1.49 -2.33
N VAL A 45 -2.02 -1.32 -3.59
CA VAL A 45 -2.86 -1.61 -4.76
C VAL A 45 -2.34 -2.86 -5.44
N PHE A 46 -3.18 -3.90 -5.53
CA PHE A 46 -2.90 -5.11 -6.28
C PHE A 46 -4.03 -5.44 -7.26
N LEU A 47 -3.65 -5.57 -8.52
CA LEU A 47 -4.58 -5.84 -9.62
C LEU A 47 -4.36 -7.28 -10.10
N PRO A 48 -5.42 -8.10 -10.09
CA PRO A 48 -5.29 -9.52 -10.33
C PRO A 48 -4.93 -9.77 -11.81
N SER A 49 -4.09 -10.76 -12.04
CA SER A 49 -3.80 -11.29 -13.38
C SER A 49 -4.75 -12.42 -13.77
N GLN A 50 -5.56 -12.92 -12.82
CA GLN A 50 -6.58 -13.94 -13.04
C GLN A 50 -8.01 -13.40 -12.78
N PRO A 51 -9.05 -13.98 -13.41
CA PRO A 51 -10.44 -13.62 -13.13
C PRO A 51 -10.82 -13.87 -11.67
N PHE A 52 -11.64 -12.98 -11.10
CA PHE A 52 -12.10 -13.06 -9.71
C PHE A 52 -13.63 -13.16 -9.63
N ASP A 53 -14.18 -14.23 -10.21
CA ASP A 53 -15.64 -14.39 -10.33
C ASP A 53 -16.20 -15.61 -9.58
N SER A 54 -15.34 -16.41 -8.95
CA SER A 54 -15.77 -17.63 -8.25
C SER A 54 -16.47 -17.33 -6.93
N ALA A 55 -17.55 -18.06 -6.65
CA ALA A 55 -18.18 -18.04 -5.34
C ALA A 55 -17.20 -18.54 -4.25
N PRO A 56 -17.24 -17.98 -3.03
CA PRO A 56 -16.39 -18.44 -1.93
C PRO A 56 -16.65 -19.90 -1.60
N THR A 57 -15.59 -20.69 -1.49
CA THR A 57 -15.63 -22.09 -1.03
C THR A 57 -15.23 -22.22 0.44
N HIS A 58 -14.77 -21.13 1.07
CA HIS A 58 -14.30 -21.11 2.44
C HIS A 58 -14.88 -19.94 3.26
N HIS A 59 -14.99 -20.15 4.57
CA HIS A 59 -15.49 -19.14 5.51
C HIS A 59 -14.51 -17.98 5.72
N ILE A 60 -13.24 -18.21 5.44
CA ILE A 60 -12.14 -17.24 5.46
C ILE A 60 -11.39 -17.39 4.15
N ASP A 61 -11.22 -16.29 3.44
CA ASP A 61 -10.46 -16.19 2.20
C ASP A 61 -9.22 -15.34 2.47
N ILE A 62 -8.03 -15.88 2.24
CA ILE A 62 -6.78 -15.13 2.35
C ILE A 62 -6.23 -14.87 0.95
N MET A 63 -6.04 -13.60 0.61
CA MET A 63 -5.57 -13.20 -0.72
C MET A 63 -4.05 -13.35 -0.80
N CYS A 64 -3.59 -13.98 -1.87
CA CYS A 64 -2.18 -14.32 -2.09
C CYS A 64 -1.84 -14.35 -3.58
N THR A 65 -0.55 -14.45 -3.89
CA THR A 65 -0.06 -14.73 -5.25
C THR A 65 0.60 -16.11 -5.27
N LEU A 66 -0.16 -17.17 -5.58
CA LEU A 66 0.38 -18.52 -5.56
C LEU A 66 1.46 -18.71 -6.63
N LEU A 67 2.56 -19.36 -6.26
CA LEU A 67 3.66 -19.64 -7.17
C LEU A 67 3.45 -20.98 -7.88
N GLY A 68 3.41 -20.93 -9.21
CA GLY A 68 3.39 -22.12 -10.08
C GLY A 68 2.24 -23.09 -9.76
N ASP A 69 2.38 -24.33 -10.23
CA ASP A 69 1.40 -25.41 -10.00
C ASP A 69 1.86 -26.43 -8.95
N GLN A 70 3.04 -26.19 -8.35
CA GLN A 70 3.72 -27.07 -7.40
C GLN A 70 4.30 -26.26 -6.24
N ALA A 71 4.62 -26.94 -5.13
CA ALA A 71 5.32 -26.31 -4.03
C ALA A 71 6.70 -25.78 -4.51
N PRO A 72 7.09 -24.54 -4.15
CA PRO A 72 8.35 -23.97 -4.58
C PRO A 72 9.55 -24.73 -4.00
N THR A 73 10.62 -24.78 -4.78
CA THR A 73 11.95 -25.22 -4.32
C THR A 73 12.57 -24.20 -3.35
N ALA A 74 13.64 -24.61 -2.66
CA ALA A 74 14.38 -23.69 -1.77
C ALA A 74 15.03 -22.54 -2.55
N GLU A 75 15.49 -22.80 -3.77
CA GLU A 75 16.02 -21.79 -4.67
C GLU A 75 14.95 -20.77 -5.09
N GLU A 76 13.76 -21.25 -5.50
CA GLU A 76 12.63 -20.38 -5.84
C GLU A 76 12.15 -19.56 -4.66
N TRP A 77 12.08 -20.16 -3.46
CA TRP A 77 11.71 -19.47 -2.23
C TRP A 77 12.59 -18.24 -1.98
N THR A 78 13.90 -18.44 -2.12
CA THR A 78 14.91 -17.38 -1.91
C THR A 78 14.88 -16.35 -3.03
N ALA A 79 14.74 -16.80 -4.29
CA ALA A 79 14.66 -15.91 -5.45
C ALA A 79 13.44 -14.98 -5.38
N GLN A 80 12.32 -15.48 -4.85
CA GLN A 80 11.09 -14.71 -4.63
C GLN A 80 11.08 -13.95 -3.29
N GLY A 81 12.06 -14.19 -2.41
CA GLY A 81 12.17 -13.54 -1.11
C GLY A 81 11.01 -13.86 -0.16
N LEU A 82 10.47 -15.07 -0.23
CA LEU A 82 9.27 -15.47 0.53
C LEU A 82 9.47 -15.42 2.05
N GLU A 83 10.71 -15.52 2.54
CA GLU A 83 11.06 -15.41 3.96
C GLU A 83 10.74 -14.03 4.57
N LYS A 84 10.48 -13.02 3.73
CA LYS A 84 10.14 -11.66 4.15
C LYS A 84 8.64 -11.47 4.38
N TYR A 85 7.83 -12.46 4.01
CA TYR A 85 6.37 -12.38 4.03
C TYR A 85 5.75 -13.50 4.89
N GLY A 86 4.49 -13.31 5.25
CA GLY A 86 3.61 -14.45 5.54
C GLY A 86 3.34 -15.22 4.26
N VAL A 87 3.39 -16.54 4.31
CA VAL A 87 3.15 -17.39 3.14
C VAL A 87 1.89 -18.22 3.33
N ILE A 88 1.10 -18.30 2.27
CA ILE A 88 -0.11 -19.12 2.19
C ILE A 88 0.21 -20.38 1.43
N ALA A 89 -0.02 -21.53 2.07
CA ALA A 89 0.14 -22.83 1.48
C ALA A 89 -1.22 -23.48 1.22
N CYS A 90 -1.42 -23.96 0.00
CA CYS A 90 -2.57 -24.78 -0.37
C CYS A 90 -2.29 -26.23 -0.01
N ILE A 91 -3.01 -26.76 0.97
CA ILE A 91 -2.86 -28.12 1.51
C ILE A 91 -4.00 -28.98 0.99
N GLN A 92 -3.68 -30.04 0.25
CA GLN A 92 -4.66 -31.05 -0.14
C GLN A 92 -4.90 -32.01 1.03
N THR A 93 -6.13 -32.03 1.54
CA THR A 93 -6.57 -32.92 2.61
C THR A 93 -6.87 -34.33 2.10
N ALA A 94 -7.07 -35.28 3.02
CA ALA A 94 -7.43 -36.66 2.69
C ALA A 94 -8.77 -36.78 1.92
N GLU A 95 -9.65 -35.79 2.08
CA GLU A 95 -10.96 -35.70 1.41
C GLU A 95 -10.89 -35.00 0.04
N ASN A 96 -9.68 -34.75 -0.47
CA ASN A 96 -9.41 -33.98 -1.69
C ASN A 96 -9.88 -32.51 -1.68
N ARG A 97 -10.27 -31.96 -0.51
CA ARG A 97 -10.44 -30.51 -0.35
C ARG A 97 -9.05 -29.85 -0.31
N VAL A 98 -8.96 -28.63 -0.82
CA VAL A 98 -7.73 -27.82 -0.75
C VAL A 98 -7.98 -26.67 0.21
N ASP A 99 -7.45 -26.80 1.42
CA ASP A 99 -7.53 -25.80 2.48
C ASP A 99 -6.24 -24.97 2.52
N ALA A 100 -6.31 -23.74 3.01
CA ALA A 100 -5.14 -22.88 3.21
C ALA A 100 -4.58 -23.01 4.63
N ALA A 101 -3.25 -22.98 4.73
CA ALA A 101 -2.51 -22.81 5.97
C ALA A 101 -1.50 -21.66 5.83
N GLN A 102 -1.09 -21.05 6.94
CA GLN A 102 -0.18 -19.90 6.93
C GLN A 102 1.01 -20.16 7.86
N VAL A 103 2.19 -19.71 7.43
CA VAL A 103 3.38 -19.53 8.30
C VAL A 103 4.00 -18.17 8.04
N GLU A 104 4.47 -17.50 9.10
CA GLU A 104 4.88 -16.09 9.05
C GLU A 104 6.40 -15.92 9.05
N LYS A 105 6.98 -15.42 7.95
CA LYS A 105 8.40 -15.02 7.81
C LYS A 105 9.38 -16.11 8.24
N VAL A 106 9.31 -17.25 7.55
CA VAL A 106 10.10 -18.45 7.84
C VAL A 106 10.94 -18.88 6.64
N SER A 107 11.94 -19.72 6.90
CA SER A 107 12.71 -20.38 5.83
C SER A 107 11.87 -21.44 5.10
N HIS A 108 12.28 -21.79 3.88
CA HIS A 108 11.68 -22.91 3.12
C HIS A 108 11.65 -24.22 3.92
N ALA A 109 12.75 -24.57 4.58
CA ALA A 109 12.87 -25.80 5.35
C ALA A 109 11.91 -25.81 6.54
N THR A 110 11.80 -24.69 7.25
CA THR A 110 10.86 -24.52 8.37
C THR A 110 9.40 -24.63 7.90
N ALA A 111 9.05 -23.92 6.82
CA ALA A 111 7.70 -23.97 6.25
C ALA A 111 7.32 -25.40 5.85
N THR A 112 8.18 -26.08 5.10
CA THR A 112 7.96 -27.45 4.61
C THR A 112 7.77 -28.42 5.78
N ALA A 113 8.66 -28.39 6.78
CA ALA A 113 8.59 -29.27 7.94
C ALA A 113 7.30 -29.14 8.75
N MET A 114 6.72 -27.93 8.83
CA MET A 114 5.48 -27.66 9.54
C MET A 114 4.25 -28.01 8.69
N LEU A 115 4.25 -27.58 7.43
CA LEU A 115 3.08 -27.67 6.54
C LEU A 115 2.85 -29.08 5.99
N ASP A 116 3.91 -29.88 5.78
CA ASP A 116 3.80 -31.27 5.32
C ASP A 116 3.03 -32.16 6.32
N LYS A 117 2.99 -31.77 7.61
CA LYS A 117 2.22 -32.47 8.65
C LYS A 117 0.71 -32.33 8.44
N LEU A 118 0.27 -31.29 7.74
CA LEU A 118 -1.15 -30.96 7.53
C LEU A 118 -1.75 -31.69 6.31
N GLY A 119 -0.91 -32.18 5.41
CA GLY A 119 -1.31 -32.83 4.16
C GLY A 119 -0.32 -32.57 3.04
N LYS A 120 -0.72 -32.85 1.79
CA LYS A 120 0.15 -32.62 0.64
C LYS A 120 0.16 -31.14 0.26
N ILE A 121 1.31 -30.48 0.36
CA ILE A 121 1.50 -29.11 -0.14
C ILE A 121 1.36 -29.10 -1.67
N ARG A 122 0.43 -28.29 -2.17
CA ARG A 122 0.15 -28.13 -3.61
C ARG A 122 0.88 -26.93 -4.19
N GLN A 123 0.70 -25.78 -3.56
CA GLN A 123 1.19 -24.48 -4.02
C GLN A 123 1.48 -23.65 -2.78
N VAL A 124 2.42 -22.71 -2.90
CA VAL A 124 2.72 -21.72 -1.86
C VAL A 124 2.92 -20.36 -2.53
N GLY A 125 2.50 -19.29 -1.86
CA GLY A 125 2.73 -17.93 -2.32
C GLY A 125 2.73 -16.92 -1.18
N PRO A 126 3.24 -15.69 -1.38
CA PRO A 126 3.18 -14.68 -0.35
C PRO A 126 1.72 -14.23 -0.13
N SER A 127 1.39 -14.01 1.13
CA SER A 127 0.18 -13.35 1.58
C SER A 127 0.22 -11.88 1.17
N LEU A 128 -0.90 -11.38 0.65
CA LEU A 128 -1.10 -9.94 0.43
C LEU A 128 -1.58 -9.24 1.70
N GLY A 129 -1.75 -9.97 2.82
CA GLY A 129 -2.31 -9.50 4.08
C GLY A 129 -3.74 -8.95 3.96
N SER A 130 -4.40 -9.17 2.82
CA SER A 130 -5.80 -8.85 2.59
C SER A 130 -6.63 -10.12 2.67
N PHE A 131 -7.81 -10.05 3.26
CA PHE A 131 -8.64 -11.22 3.49
C PHE A 131 -10.13 -10.88 3.54
N SER A 132 -10.96 -11.91 3.48
CA SER A 132 -12.41 -11.79 3.61
C SER A 132 -12.95 -12.85 4.55
N VAL A 133 -13.84 -12.48 5.46
CA VAL A 133 -14.50 -13.40 6.40
C VAL A 133 -16.01 -13.39 6.19
N SER A 134 -16.62 -14.57 6.28
CA SER A 134 -18.08 -14.71 6.30
C SER A 134 -18.69 -14.07 7.55
N ALA A 135 -20.00 -13.77 7.50
CA ALA A 135 -20.71 -13.20 8.64
C ALA A 135 -20.61 -14.07 9.91
N MET A 136 -20.59 -15.41 9.76
CA MET A 136 -20.43 -16.34 10.88
C MET A 136 -19.08 -16.16 11.58
N ILE A 137 -17.98 -16.11 10.83
CA ILE A 137 -16.64 -15.90 11.39
C ILE A 137 -16.53 -14.52 12.04
N LEU A 138 -17.08 -13.49 11.40
CA LEU A 138 -17.12 -12.15 11.99
C LEU A 138 -17.87 -12.14 13.33
N GLN A 139 -19.01 -12.80 13.43
CA GLN A 139 -19.78 -12.90 14.67
C GLN A 139 -19.00 -13.67 15.75
N ALA A 140 -18.35 -14.77 15.38
CA ALA A 140 -17.52 -15.54 16.31
C ALA A 140 -16.36 -14.71 16.86
N LEU A 141 -15.66 -13.96 15.99
CA LEU A 141 -14.59 -13.05 16.39
C LEU A 141 -15.09 -11.94 17.31
N CYS A 142 -16.20 -11.28 16.97
CA CYS A 142 -16.78 -10.24 17.82
C CYS A 142 -17.17 -10.78 19.20
N ALA A 143 -17.72 -12.00 19.28
CA ALA A 143 -18.07 -12.64 20.54
C ALA A 143 -16.83 -13.02 21.36
N GLU A 144 -15.82 -13.64 20.73
CA GLU A 144 -14.60 -14.09 21.40
C GLU A 144 -13.78 -12.92 21.96
N PHE A 145 -13.71 -11.80 21.23
CA PHE A 145 -12.94 -10.60 21.59
C PHE A 145 -13.81 -9.45 22.13
N THR A 146 -15.03 -9.74 22.61
CA THR A 146 -15.94 -8.72 23.18
C THR A 146 -15.27 -7.84 24.25
N PRO A 147 -14.51 -8.40 25.22
CA PRO A 147 -13.84 -7.58 26.24
C PRO A 147 -12.85 -6.57 25.64
N GLU A 148 -11.95 -7.03 24.76
CA GLU A 148 -10.94 -6.20 24.11
C GLU A 148 -11.56 -5.11 23.22
N LEU A 149 -12.63 -5.45 22.49
CA LEU A 149 -13.37 -4.49 21.67
C LEU A 149 -14.06 -3.42 22.51
N ALA A 150 -14.63 -3.78 23.67
CA ALA A 150 -15.29 -2.84 24.58
C ALA A 150 -14.29 -1.88 25.23
N GLU A 151 -13.12 -2.38 25.61
CA GLU A 151 -12.04 -1.58 26.20
C GLU A 151 -11.21 -0.82 25.17
N LYS A 152 -11.33 -1.16 23.87
CA LYS A 152 -10.45 -0.71 22.79
C LYS A 152 -8.97 -1.01 23.11
N THR A 153 -8.74 -2.16 23.71
CA THR A 153 -7.42 -2.68 24.08
C THR A 153 -7.05 -3.86 23.19
N GLY A 154 -5.79 -4.28 23.25
CA GLY A 154 -5.27 -5.38 22.44
C GLY A 154 -4.52 -4.90 21.19
N LYS A 155 -3.44 -5.61 20.86
CA LYS A 155 -2.60 -5.38 19.67
C LYS A 155 -2.25 -6.72 19.04
N LEU A 156 -3.28 -7.46 18.65
CA LEU A 156 -3.13 -8.75 18.00
C LEU A 156 -2.97 -8.56 16.49
N ASP A 157 -1.95 -9.17 15.93
CA ASP A 157 -1.71 -9.33 14.49
C ASP A 157 -2.45 -10.57 13.96
N THR A 158 -3.11 -10.47 12.81
CA THR A 158 -3.88 -11.58 12.22
C THR A 158 -3.04 -12.81 11.95
N ASP A 159 -1.77 -12.65 11.57
CA ASP A 159 -0.95 -13.78 11.13
C ASP A 159 -0.61 -14.71 12.32
N PRO A 160 0.15 -14.24 13.32
CA PRO A 160 0.46 -15.06 14.49
C PRO A 160 -0.72 -15.28 15.43
N HIS A 161 -1.75 -14.43 15.46
CA HIS A 161 -2.82 -14.57 16.48
C HIS A 161 -4.13 -15.13 15.94
N PHE A 162 -4.31 -15.23 14.61
CA PHE A 162 -5.54 -15.78 14.04
C PHE A 162 -5.27 -16.90 13.04
N TRP A 163 -4.46 -16.68 12.00
CA TRP A 163 -4.19 -17.71 10.98
C TRP A 163 -3.41 -18.88 11.54
N MET A 164 -2.26 -18.61 12.15
CA MET A 164 -1.36 -19.65 12.65
C MET A 164 -2.00 -20.57 13.70
N PRO A 165 -2.61 -20.09 14.80
CA PRO A 165 -3.18 -20.98 15.82
C PRO A 165 -4.40 -21.77 15.34
N LEU A 166 -5.04 -21.36 14.24
CA LEU A 166 -6.18 -22.07 13.67
C LEU A 166 -5.81 -23.04 12.54
N THR A 167 -4.58 -22.96 12.01
CA THR A 167 -4.10 -23.78 10.89
C THR A 167 -2.95 -24.73 11.29
N LEU A 168 -2.09 -24.34 12.23
CA LEU A 168 -0.94 -25.12 12.68
C LEU A 168 -1.27 -26.03 13.87
N SER A 169 -0.41 -27.01 14.11
CA SER A 169 -0.42 -27.77 15.36
C SER A 169 0.02 -26.91 16.54
N SER A 170 -0.38 -27.28 17.76
CA SER A 170 0.06 -26.57 18.98
C SER A 170 1.58 -26.56 19.10
N GLU A 171 2.26 -27.66 18.78
CA GLU A 171 3.72 -27.76 18.85
C GLU A 171 4.40 -26.78 17.89
N ASP A 172 3.99 -26.77 16.61
CA ASP A 172 4.59 -25.90 15.59
C ASP A 172 4.29 -24.42 15.86
N TYR A 173 3.09 -24.12 16.33
CA TYR A 173 2.71 -22.77 16.74
C TYR A 173 3.59 -22.24 17.88
N LEU A 174 3.76 -23.02 18.95
CA LEU A 174 4.60 -22.63 20.08
C LEU A 174 6.05 -22.41 19.65
N ALA A 175 6.61 -23.31 18.84
CA ALA A 175 7.97 -23.18 18.34
C ALA A 175 8.20 -21.89 17.53
N LEU A 176 7.21 -21.48 16.71
CA LEU A 176 7.28 -20.21 15.97
C LEU A 176 7.12 -18.99 16.87
N MET A 177 6.23 -19.05 17.87
CA MET A 177 6.00 -17.93 18.78
C MET A 177 7.21 -17.68 19.69
N GLU A 178 7.92 -18.73 20.10
CA GLU A 178 9.18 -18.62 20.84
C GLU A 178 10.25 -17.87 20.03
N GLN A 179 10.41 -18.20 18.74
CA GLN A 179 11.33 -17.49 17.84
C GLN A 179 10.96 -16.00 17.66
N LYS A 180 9.67 -15.68 17.81
CA LYS A 180 9.15 -14.30 17.75
C LYS A 180 9.16 -13.59 19.11
N GLY A 181 9.73 -14.23 20.14
CA GLY A 181 9.92 -13.63 21.47
C GLY A 181 8.68 -13.68 22.38
N THR A 182 7.69 -14.51 22.06
CA THR A 182 6.55 -14.77 22.95
C THR A 182 6.81 -16.03 23.76
N ASP A 183 6.64 -15.97 25.07
CA ASP A 183 6.85 -17.14 25.92
C ASP A 183 5.79 -18.23 25.70
N ASN A 184 6.17 -19.49 25.94
CA ASN A 184 5.30 -20.63 25.68
C ASN A 184 4.01 -20.65 26.51
N VAL A 185 3.98 -20.03 27.70
CA VAL A 185 2.76 -19.98 28.53
C VAL A 185 1.75 -19.04 27.87
N THR A 186 2.17 -17.84 27.51
CA THR A 186 1.35 -16.86 26.79
C THR A 186 0.89 -17.40 25.44
N ALA A 187 1.81 -17.96 24.66
CA ALA A 187 1.49 -18.55 23.37
C ALA A 187 0.49 -19.71 23.50
N LYS A 188 0.68 -20.62 24.47
CA LYS A 188 -0.23 -21.75 24.67
C LYS A 188 -1.63 -21.30 25.09
N ALA A 189 -1.73 -20.33 25.99
CA ALA A 189 -3.00 -19.75 26.39
C ALA A 189 -3.76 -19.16 25.20
N HIS A 190 -3.05 -18.45 24.31
CA HIS A 190 -3.66 -17.90 23.09
C HIS A 190 -4.08 -18.99 22.10
N TYR A 191 -3.23 -20.00 21.87
CA TYR A 191 -3.57 -21.16 21.03
C TYR A 191 -4.84 -21.85 21.53
N ASP A 192 -4.93 -22.12 22.83
CA ASP A 192 -6.08 -22.80 23.44
C ASP A 192 -7.35 -21.98 23.33
N ARG A 193 -7.27 -20.66 23.49
CA ARG A 193 -8.39 -19.74 23.27
C ARG A 193 -8.91 -19.85 21.84
N MET A 194 -8.03 -19.77 20.85
CA MET A 194 -8.39 -19.84 19.44
C MET A 194 -8.94 -21.22 19.05
N ALA A 195 -8.35 -22.31 19.56
CA ALA A 195 -8.86 -23.66 19.38
C ALA A 195 -10.27 -23.83 19.97
N ALA A 196 -10.50 -23.35 21.19
CA ALA A 196 -11.81 -23.39 21.83
C ALA A 196 -12.86 -22.56 21.09
N MET A 197 -12.47 -21.46 20.44
CA MET A 197 -13.35 -20.71 19.54
C MET A 197 -13.67 -21.52 18.28
N LYS A 198 -12.66 -22.14 17.65
CA LYS A 198 -12.81 -22.97 16.45
C LYS A 198 -13.76 -24.14 16.67
N ASP A 199 -13.66 -24.80 17.83
CA ASP A 199 -14.49 -25.97 18.19
C ASP A 199 -15.98 -25.64 18.32
N LYS A 200 -16.33 -24.35 18.47
CA LYS A 200 -17.73 -23.88 18.53
C LYS A 200 -18.31 -23.54 17.14
N LEU A 201 -17.49 -23.54 16.09
CA LEU A 201 -17.94 -23.19 14.74
C LEU A 201 -18.67 -24.37 14.09
N ASP A 202 -19.89 -24.13 13.64
CA ASP A 202 -20.60 -25.03 12.74
C ASP A 202 -20.38 -24.59 11.29
N LEU A 203 -19.42 -25.22 10.62
CA LEU A 203 -19.05 -24.88 9.23
C LEU A 203 -20.08 -25.39 8.20
N GLY A 204 -20.98 -26.30 8.60
CA GLY A 204 -21.79 -27.07 7.68
C GLY A 204 -20.97 -27.92 6.69
N ASP A 205 -21.66 -28.54 5.73
CA ASP A 205 -21.04 -29.55 4.85
C ASP A 205 -20.38 -28.97 3.57
N LYS A 206 -20.56 -27.68 3.29
CA LYS A 206 -20.27 -27.10 1.97
C LYS A 206 -19.04 -26.22 1.89
N MET A 207 -18.52 -25.75 3.02
CA MET A 207 -17.45 -24.76 3.05
C MET A 207 -16.33 -25.19 3.98
N GLY A 208 -15.09 -25.02 3.52
CA GLY A 208 -13.93 -25.16 4.41
C GLY A 208 -13.76 -23.92 5.29
N LEU A 209 -12.83 -23.97 6.25
CA LEU A 209 -12.56 -22.81 7.10
C LEU A 209 -11.67 -21.78 6.39
N PHE A 210 -10.48 -22.19 5.93
CA PHE A 210 -9.50 -21.31 5.29
C PHE A 210 -9.28 -21.67 3.83
N GLY A 211 -9.47 -20.70 2.94
CA GLY A 211 -9.22 -20.83 1.51
C GLY A 211 -8.17 -19.82 1.04
N ALA A 212 -7.31 -20.26 0.13
CA ALA A 212 -6.42 -19.38 -0.59
C ALA A 212 -7.16 -18.77 -1.77
N VAL A 213 -7.01 -17.47 -1.94
CA VAL A 213 -7.53 -16.73 -3.08
C VAL A 213 -6.36 -16.18 -3.85
N ASP A 214 -6.02 -16.87 -4.94
CA ASP A 214 -4.94 -16.49 -5.83
C ASP A 214 -5.38 -15.32 -6.72
N VAL A 215 -4.69 -14.18 -6.61
CA VAL A 215 -4.85 -13.06 -7.56
C VAL A 215 -3.98 -13.23 -8.80
N GLY A 216 -3.18 -14.30 -8.83
CA GLY A 216 -2.29 -14.73 -9.90
C GLY A 216 -0.87 -14.17 -9.73
N LYS A 217 0.13 -15.01 -10.01
CA LYS A 217 1.56 -14.67 -9.87
C LYS A 217 2.01 -13.42 -10.63
N ASP A 218 1.35 -13.09 -11.74
CA ASP A 218 1.65 -11.94 -12.59
C ASP A 218 0.80 -10.71 -12.22
N ALA A 219 0.11 -10.75 -11.08
CA ALA A 219 -0.62 -9.62 -10.56
C ALA A 219 0.32 -8.43 -10.35
N CYS A 220 -0.15 -7.23 -10.68
CA CYS A 220 0.56 -6.03 -10.25
C CYS A 220 0.36 -5.89 -8.74
N TRP A 221 1.43 -5.61 -8.02
CA TRP A 221 1.40 -5.31 -6.59
C TRP A 221 2.24 -4.07 -6.31
N TRP A 222 1.55 -2.96 -6.06
CA TRP A 222 2.12 -1.65 -5.80
C TRP A 222 1.90 -1.28 -4.34
N ASP A 223 2.95 -1.46 -3.54
CA ASP A 223 3.04 -1.04 -2.15
C ASP A 223 3.54 0.40 -2.05
N TYR A 224 2.83 1.27 -1.33
CA TYR A 224 3.20 2.67 -1.14
C TYR A 224 3.61 3.02 0.30
N GLY A 225 3.75 2.02 1.18
CA GLY A 225 4.06 2.20 2.61
C GLY A 225 5.48 2.68 2.89
N LEU A 226 6.42 2.45 1.97
CA LEU A 226 7.81 2.92 2.06
C LEU A 226 8.12 3.93 0.96
N VAL A 227 8.86 4.99 1.27
CA VAL A 227 9.25 6.05 0.31
C VAL A 227 9.89 5.49 -0.96
N LYS A 228 10.79 4.51 -0.83
CA LYS A 228 11.44 3.85 -1.99
C LYS A 228 10.42 3.14 -2.88
N LEU A 229 9.44 2.45 -2.27
CA LEU A 229 8.38 1.76 -2.99
C LEU A 229 7.38 2.76 -3.57
N TYR A 230 7.04 3.82 -2.85
CA TYR A 230 6.24 4.93 -3.36
C TYR A 230 6.84 5.51 -4.63
N SER A 231 8.13 5.85 -4.62
CA SER A 231 8.82 6.37 -5.81
C SER A 231 8.81 5.35 -6.95
N LYS A 232 9.29 4.13 -6.70
CA LYS A 232 9.35 3.05 -7.69
C LYS A 232 7.98 2.80 -8.35
N ASN A 233 6.96 2.53 -7.54
CA ASN A 233 5.63 2.14 -8.03
C ASN A 233 4.87 3.30 -8.67
N THR A 234 5.21 4.54 -8.32
CA THR A 234 4.68 5.73 -8.98
C THR A 234 5.28 5.91 -10.37
N LEU A 235 6.60 5.73 -10.50
CA LEU A 235 7.34 5.87 -11.76
C LEU A 235 7.07 4.74 -12.76
N VAL A 236 6.42 3.64 -12.35
CA VAL A 236 5.92 2.59 -13.27
C VAL A 236 5.10 3.19 -14.41
N LEU A 237 4.41 4.31 -14.20
CA LEU A 237 3.64 4.99 -15.25
C LEU A 237 4.51 5.41 -16.46
N LEU A 238 5.80 5.70 -16.21
CA LEU A 238 6.80 6.14 -17.18
C LEU A 238 7.54 4.97 -17.86
N GLU A 239 7.20 3.73 -17.52
CA GLU A 239 7.84 2.56 -18.11
C GLU A 239 7.10 2.08 -19.37
N ASP A 240 7.82 1.36 -20.22
CA ASP A 240 7.23 0.51 -21.26
C ASP A 240 7.14 -0.92 -20.74
N SER A 241 6.14 -1.18 -19.89
CA SER A 241 5.95 -2.48 -19.24
C SER A 241 4.47 -2.91 -19.18
N PRO A 242 4.18 -4.21 -19.01
CA PRO A 242 2.82 -4.68 -18.74
C PRO A 242 2.21 -4.02 -17.50
N SER A 243 3.03 -3.73 -16.48
CA SER A 243 2.59 -3.06 -15.27
C SER A 243 2.21 -1.60 -15.54
N ALA A 244 3.00 -0.88 -16.36
CA ALA A 244 2.66 0.47 -16.82
C ALA A 244 1.34 0.50 -17.62
N THR A 245 1.14 -0.48 -18.50
CA THR A 245 -0.10 -0.62 -19.30
C THR A 245 -1.31 -0.81 -18.40
N LEU A 246 -1.17 -1.66 -17.38
CA LEU A 246 -2.25 -1.91 -16.43
C LEU A 246 -2.50 -0.69 -15.54
N LEU A 247 -1.46 0.02 -15.11
CA LEU A 247 -1.59 1.26 -14.34
C LEU A 247 -2.33 2.33 -15.15
N LYS A 248 -1.97 2.54 -16.43
CA LYS A 248 -2.69 3.47 -17.34
C LYS A 248 -4.17 3.11 -17.45
N LYS A 249 -4.49 1.82 -17.62
CA LYS A 249 -5.88 1.33 -17.67
C LYS A 249 -6.61 1.52 -16.33
N PHE A 250 -5.94 1.24 -15.22
CA PHE A 250 -6.48 1.42 -13.88
C PHE A 250 -6.81 2.90 -13.60
N LEU A 251 -5.95 3.81 -14.06
CA LEU A 251 -6.17 5.25 -13.97
C LEU A 251 -7.21 5.76 -14.98
N GLY A 252 -7.51 5.00 -16.03
CA GLY A 252 -8.45 5.38 -17.08
C GLY A 252 -7.84 6.33 -18.12
N LEU A 253 -6.53 6.29 -18.30
CA LEU A 253 -5.81 7.14 -19.26
C LEU A 253 -5.99 6.63 -20.68
N ALA A 254 -6.17 7.56 -21.62
CA ALA A 254 -6.09 7.23 -23.04
C ALA A 254 -4.63 6.85 -23.41
N PRO A 255 -4.40 6.00 -24.43
CA PRO A 255 -3.07 5.47 -24.76
C PRO A 255 -1.97 6.53 -24.94
N ASP A 256 -2.32 7.66 -25.58
CA ASP A 256 -1.37 8.73 -25.92
C ASP A 256 -1.52 9.97 -25.01
N ALA A 257 -2.34 9.89 -23.95
CA ALA A 257 -2.56 11.02 -23.07
C ALA A 257 -1.45 11.11 -22.01
N HIS A 258 -0.63 12.17 -22.11
CA HIS A 258 0.39 12.50 -21.12
C HIS A 258 0.28 13.92 -20.53
N VAL A 259 -0.58 14.77 -21.11
CA VAL A 259 -0.99 16.07 -20.56
C VAL A 259 -2.50 16.01 -20.35
N ILE A 260 -2.93 16.02 -19.08
CA ILE A 260 -4.31 15.80 -18.68
C ILE A 260 -4.75 16.95 -17.78
N ASP A 261 -5.84 17.62 -18.17
CA ASP A 261 -6.39 18.77 -17.42
C ASP A 261 -5.32 19.82 -17.06
N SER A 262 -4.41 20.08 -17.99
CA SER A 262 -3.20 20.88 -17.74
C SER A 262 -2.97 21.89 -18.85
N THR A 263 -2.33 23.00 -18.49
CA THR A 263 -1.88 24.03 -19.42
C THR A 263 -0.35 24.06 -19.40
N VAL A 264 0.26 23.48 -20.43
CA VAL A 264 1.72 23.49 -20.65
C VAL A 264 1.98 24.36 -21.88
N HIS A 265 2.71 25.46 -21.69
CA HIS A 265 3.00 26.41 -22.77
C HIS A 265 4.02 25.84 -23.76
N GLU A 266 4.04 26.39 -24.98
CA GLU A 266 4.89 25.91 -26.09
C GLU A 266 6.39 26.04 -25.79
N GLU A 267 6.77 26.98 -24.91
CA GLU A 267 8.14 27.19 -24.45
C GLU A 267 8.64 26.11 -23.47
N VAL A 268 7.76 25.23 -22.99
CA VAL A 268 8.13 24.12 -22.11
C VAL A 268 8.58 22.93 -22.95
N ALA A 269 9.85 22.54 -22.77
CA ALA A 269 10.38 21.30 -23.32
C ALA A 269 9.87 20.09 -22.51
N LEU A 270 8.71 19.55 -22.91
CA LEU A 270 8.12 18.33 -22.35
C LEU A 270 8.51 17.11 -23.20
N ASP A 271 9.12 16.10 -22.57
CA ASP A 271 9.40 14.84 -23.26
C ASP A 271 8.15 13.95 -23.43
N ALA A 272 8.26 12.93 -24.27
CA ALA A 272 7.14 12.01 -24.51
C ALA A 272 6.84 11.10 -23.32
N ASN A 273 7.77 10.95 -22.37
CA ASN A 273 7.67 9.99 -21.30
C ASN A 273 6.98 10.56 -20.05
N SER A 274 7.11 11.87 -19.80
CA SER A 274 6.58 12.54 -18.62
C SER A 274 5.06 12.69 -18.65
N PHE A 275 4.44 12.71 -17.46
CA PHE A 275 3.01 12.99 -17.33
C PHE A 275 2.75 14.23 -16.49
N VAL A 276 1.78 15.03 -16.95
CA VAL A 276 1.34 16.28 -16.33
C VAL A 276 -0.16 16.23 -16.11
N PHE A 277 -0.58 16.32 -14.85
CA PHE A 277 -1.98 16.24 -14.41
C PHE A 277 -2.41 17.51 -13.68
N GLY A 278 -3.52 18.13 -14.04
CA GLY A 278 -4.10 19.25 -13.28
C GLY A 278 -3.14 20.44 -13.08
N SER A 279 -2.16 20.65 -13.96
CA SER A 279 -1.00 21.52 -13.71
C SER A 279 -0.85 22.65 -14.72
N LYS A 280 -0.18 23.74 -14.33
CA LYS A 280 0.09 24.89 -15.22
C LYS A 280 1.57 25.25 -15.23
N VAL A 281 2.18 25.29 -16.41
CA VAL A 281 3.62 25.58 -16.57
C VAL A 281 3.84 26.48 -17.78
N ALA A 282 4.59 27.59 -17.59
CA ALA A 282 4.88 28.55 -18.66
C ALA A 282 6.22 28.36 -19.36
N ALA A 283 7.29 27.96 -18.66
CA ALA A 283 8.61 27.81 -19.27
C ALA A 283 9.44 26.70 -18.63
N GLY A 284 10.47 26.24 -19.36
CA GLY A 284 11.51 25.35 -18.85
C GLY A 284 11.46 23.93 -19.45
N SER A 285 11.71 22.90 -18.64
CA SER A 285 11.79 21.52 -19.12
C SER A 285 11.28 20.49 -18.12
N ILE A 286 10.58 19.47 -18.62
CA ILE A 286 10.06 18.33 -17.86
C ILE A 286 10.49 17.05 -18.58
N GLN A 287 11.34 16.25 -17.94
CA GLN A 287 11.88 15.01 -18.49
C GLN A 287 11.72 13.86 -17.50
N ASN A 288 11.27 12.70 -17.98
CA ASN A 288 11.04 11.49 -17.17
C ASN A 288 10.37 11.77 -15.81
N SER A 289 9.42 12.71 -15.75
CA SER A 289 8.89 13.26 -14.51
C SER A 289 7.37 13.14 -14.42
N LEU A 290 6.86 13.20 -13.19
CA LEU A 290 5.44 13.20 -12.89
C LEU A 290 5.08 14.49 -12.15
N LEU A 291 4.21 15.29 -12.77
CA LEU A 291 3.72 16.55 -12.22
C LEU A 291 2.22 16.44 -12.00
N ALA A 292 1.74 16.71 -10.78
CA ALA A 292 0.32 16.68 -10.47
C ALA A 292 -0.12 17.87 -9.62
N SER A 293 -1.21 18.53 -10.01
CA SER A 293 -1.77 19.71 -9.35
C SER A 293 -0.73 20.75 -8.96
N SER A 294 0.21 21.03 -9.86
CA SER A 294 1.32 21.93 -9.59
C SER A 294 1.36 23.09 -10.58
N GLN A 295 1.83 24.25 -10.12
CA GLN A 295 1.89 25.46 -10.93
C GLN A 295 3.24 26.15 -10.81
N ALA A 296 3.87 26.45 -11.95
CA ALA A 296 5.14 27.16 -11.98
C ALA A 296 5.31 28.04 -13.22
N ALA A 297 5.88 29.24 -13.04
CA ALA A 297 6.26 30.07 -14.18
C ALA A 297 7.47 29.47 -14.91
N GLU A 298 8.45 28.93 -14.17
CA GLU A 298 9.59 28.19 -14.72
C GLU A 298 9.78 26.85 -13.99
N ILE A 299 9.95 25.76 -14.75
CA ILE A 299 10.23 24.43 -14.19
C ILE A 299 11.48 23.80 -14.82
N THR A 300 12.28 23.12 -14.01
CA THR A 300 13.32 22.19 -14.48
C THR A 300 13.17 20.91 -13.67
N ALA A 301 12.55 19.89 -14.25
CA ALA A 301 12.31 18.61 -13.62
C ALA A 301 12.93 17.49 -14.47
N ASP A 302 13.76 16.66 -13.85
CA ASP A 302 14.33 15.45 -14.45
C ASP A 302 14.17 14.30 -13.47
N GLY A 303 13.46 13.24 -13.85
CA GLY A 303 13.27 12.06 -13.00
C GLY A 303 12.53 12.34 -11.68
N ALA A 304 11.73 13.40 -11.59
CA ALA A 304 11.16 13.91 -10.34
C ALA A 304 9.66 13.61 -10.19
N ILE A 305 9.20 13.54 -8.94
CA ILE A 305 7.77 13.47 -8.59
C ILE A 305 7.39 14.77 -7.87
N ILE A 306 6.48 15.54 -8.44
CA ILE A 306 6.11 16.87 -7.94
C ILE A 306 4.59 16.92 -7.80
N VAL A 307 4.10 17.10 -6.58
CA VAL A 307 2.67 16.99 -6.27
C VAL A 307 2.20 18.14 -5.40
N ASN A 308 1.17 18.84 -5.86
CA ASN A 308 0.54 19.95 -5.14
C ASN A 308 1.53 21.07 -4.75
N CYS A 309 2.37 21.47 -5.71
CA CYS A 309 3.39 22.49 -5.52
C CYS A 309 3.07 23.76 -6.32
N VAL A 310 3.27 24.94 -5.73
CA VAL A 310 3.20 26.20 -6.47
C VAL A 310 4.38 27.10 -6.12
N ALA A 311 5.06 27.61 -7.14
CA ALA A 311 6.16 28.54 -6.98
C ALA A 311 6.44 29.31 -8.27
N ARG A 312 7.17 30.43 -8.18
CA ARG A 312 7.69 31.10 -9.39
C ARG A 312 8.61 30.16 -10.18
N LYS A 313 9.51 29.48 -9.48
CA LYS A 313 10.48 28.54 -10.04
C LYS A 313 10.45 27.21 -9.30
N ILE A 314 10.52 26.10 -10.02
CA ILE A 314 10.71 24.76 -9.46
C ILE A 314 11.90 24.09 -10.13
N THR A 315 12.90 23.67 -9.37
CA THR A 315 14.04 22.87 -9.84
C THR A 315 14.10 21.58 -9.06
N ALA A 316 13.95 20.44 -9.72
CA ALA A 316 13.91 19.12 -9.11
C ALA A 316 14.78 18.13 -9.92
N GLY A 317 15.84 17.63 -9.30
CA GLY A 317 16.75 16.67 -9.92
C GLY A 317 16.24 15.22 -9.87
N PRO A 318 17.00 14.27 -10.48
CA PRO A 318 16.63 12.86 -10.55
C PRO A 318 16.28 12.24 -9.20
N GLY A 319 15.12 11.60 -9.12
CA GLY A 319 14.60 10.96 -7.92
C GLY A 319 14.12 11.92 -6.84
N ALA A 320 14.03 13.22 -7.11
CA ALA A 320 13.49 14.18 -6.16
C ALA A 320 11.96 14.00 -5.97
N ILE A 321 11.49 14.24 -4.75
CA ILE A 321 10.06 14.20 -4.41
C ILE A 321 9.66 15.49 -3.71
N LEU A 322 8.73 16.25 -4.30
CA LEU A 322 8.19 17.49 -3.75
C LEU A 322 6.69 17.32 -3.47
N TYR A 323 6.25 17.68 -2.26
CA TYR A 323 4.84 17.52 -1.88
C TYR A 323 4.29 18.67 -1.02
N ASN A 324 3.16 19.25 -1.47
CA ASN A 324 2.43 20.32 -0.78
C ASN A 324 3.23 21.61 -0.54
N ILE A 325 4.20 21.95 -1.39
CA ILE A 325 5.08 23.11 -1.15
C ILE A 325 4.52 24.33 -1.88
N MET A 326 4.21 25.37 -1.11
CA MET A 326 3.74 26.67 -1.58
C MET A 326 4.83 27.72 -1.29
N ASP A 327 5.54 28.19 -2.32
CA ASP A 327 6.70 29.07 -2.18
C ASP A 327 6.53 30.38 -2.98
N GLN A 328 6.71 31.52 -2.32
CA GLN A 328 6.65 32.87 -2.92
C GLN A 328 8.03 33.53 -3.07
N SER A 329 9.10 32.82 -2.72
CA SER A 329 10.45 33.38 -2.79
C SER A 329 10.93 33.48 -4.25
N GLU A 330 11.85 34.41 -4.49
CA GLU A 330 12.52 34.56 -5.79
C GLU A 330 13.31 33.30 -6.19
N ALA A 331 13.85 32.58 -5.20
CA ALA A 331 14.60 31.34 -5.45
C ALA A 331 13.68 30.18 -5.87
N GLY A 332 12.42 30.21 -5.43
CA GLY A 332 11.46 29.13 -5.63
C GLY A 332 11.85 27.85 -4.90
N ILE A 333 11.34 26.72 -5.39
CA ILE A 333 11.57 25.40 -4.80
C ILE A 333 12.78 24.76 -5.48
N VAL A 334 13.79 24.37 -4.70
CA VAL A 334 14.99 23.71 -5.22
C VAL A 334 15.24 22.41 -4.46
N ALA A 335 15.31 21.30 -5.18
CA ALA A 335 15.68 19.99 -4.68
C ALA A 335 16.68 19.30 -5.63
N GLY A 336 17.81 18.88 -5.07
CA GLY A 336 18.82 18.11 -5.78
C GLY A 336 18.43 16.63 -5.97
N ALA A 337 19.34 15.86 -6.57
CA ALA A 337 19.11 14.45 -6.82
C ALA A 337 18.83 13.65 -5.54
N GLY A 338 17.74 12.88 -5.57
CA GLY A 338 17.24 12.06 -4.47
C GLY A 338 16.73 12.84 -3.26
N GLU A 339 16.61 14.17 -3.33
CA GLU A 339 16.09 14.97 -2.22
C GLU A 339 14.57 14.92 -2.13
N ILE A 340 14.06 14.84 -0.91
CA ILE A 340 12.64 14.77 -0.63
C ILE A 340 12.29 15.98 0.22
N GLN A 341 11.28 16.75 -0.20
CA GLN A 341 10.77 17.89 0.56
C GLN A 341 9.24 17.81 0.64
N VAL A 342 8.72 17.92 1.87
CA VAL A 342 7.29 17.83 2.15
C VAL A 342 6.88 18.96 3.08
N ALA A 343 5.89 19.75 2.70
CA ALA A 343 5.30 20.71 3.63
C ALA A 343 4.21 20.06 4.48
N VAL A 344 4.40 20.06 5.80
CA VAL A 344 3.36 19.70 6.78
C VAL A 344 2.76 20.98 7.33
N THR A 345 1.45 21.14 7.14
CA THR A 345 0.71 22.35 7.48
C THR A 345 -0.19 22.06 8.66
N ASP A 346 -0.17 22.94 9.66
CA ASP A 346 -1.07 22.86 10.81
C ASP A 346 -2.41 23.58 10.55
N GLU A 347 -3.32 23.52 11.52
CA GLU A 347 -4.66 24.14 11.42
C GLU A 347 -4.62 25.68 11.37
N THR A 348 -3.47 26.32 11.62
CA THR A 348 -3.29 27.77 11.48
C THR A 348 -2.85 28.16 10.06
N GLY A 349 -2.52 27.17 9.23
CA GLY A 349 -1.98 27.37 7.89
C GLY A 349 -0.46 27.53 7.87
N HIS A 350 0.21 27.46 9.02
CA HIS A 350 1.66 27.48 9.08
C HIS A 350 2.22 26.15 8.55
N ALA A 351 3.10 26.25 7.56
CA ALA A 351 3.72 25.10 6.90
C ALA A 351 5.17 24.95 7.32
N LYS A 352 5.54 23.75 7.77
CA LYS A 352 6.91 23.35 8.05
C LYS A 352 7.40 22.42 6.94
N ILE A 353 8.52 22.77 6.32
CA ILE A 353 9.17 21.91 5.32
C ILE A 353 10.00 20.86 6.05
N LEU A 354 9.62 19.59 5.87
CA LEU A 354 10.40 18.43 6.27
C LEU A 354 11.19 17.92 5.08
N LYS A 355 12.47 17.69 5.30
CA LYS A 355 13.43 17.25 4.29
C LYS A 355 13.98 15.87 4.60
N SER A 356 14.08 15.03 3.59
CA SER A 356 14.69 13.70 3.64
C SER A 356 15.42 13.40 2.33
N ARG A 357 15.90 12.17 2.17
CA ARG A 357 16.53 11.70 0.95
C ARG A 357 16.15 10.25 0.66
N MET A 358 16.24 9.86 -0.61
CA MET A 358 15.93 8.50 -1.08
C MET A 358 16.82 7.40 -0.48
N ASP A 359 18.01 7.76 0.02
CA ASP A 359 18.96 6.87 0.69
C ASP A 359 18.70 6.73 2.20
N VAL A 360 17.81 7.53 2.78
CA VAL A 360 17.45 7.48 4.21
C VAL A 360 16.34 6.44 4.45
N ASP A 361 16.56 5.55 5.40
CA ASP A 361 15.52 4.65 5.91
C ASP A 361 14.62 5.41 6.90
N GLY A 362 13.39 5.69 6.50
CA GLY A 362 12.41 6.41 7.31
C GLY A 362 12.03 5.69 8.62
N GLY A 363 12.11 4.35 8.66
CA GLY A 363 11.84 3.57 9.87
C GLY A 363 12.91 3.79 10.93
N GLN A 364 14.18 3.89 10.50
CA GLN A 364 15.30 4.20 11.39
C GLN A 364 15.36 5.68 11.75
N ALA A 365 15.05 6.56 10.80
CA ALA A 365 15.10 8.01 10.98
C ALA A 365 13.89 8.59 11.72
N TRP A 366 12.82 7.83 11.97
CA TRP A 366 11.55 8.33 12.53
C TRP A 366 11.72 9.22 13.77
N LYS A 367 12.60 8.82 14.68
CA LYS A 367 12.88 9.52 15.95
C LYS A 367 14.19 10.30 15.95
N ILE A 368 14.90 10.31 14.83
CA ILE A 368 16.21 10.97 14.69
C ILE A 368 15.99 12.31 14.01
N GLN A 369 16.52 13.38 14.61
CA GLN A 369 16.51 14.68 13.96
C GLN A 369 17.58 14.67 12.87
N LEU A 370 17.15 14.70 11.61
CA LEU A 370 18.07 14.80 10.49
C LEU A 370 18.69 16.21 10.43
N PRO A 371 19.94 16.37 9.99
CA PRO A 371 20.64 17.66 9.98
C PRO A 371 19.91 18.80 9.26
N GLN A 372 19.11 18.45 8.25
CA GLN A 372 18.33 19.39 7.45
C GLN A 372 16.97 19.78 8.04
N ASN A 373 16.61 19.23 9.21
CA ASN A 373 15.33 19.48 9.88
C ASN A 373 15.55 20.00 11.29
N ASP A 374 14.68 20.92 11.74
CA ASP A 374 14.69 21.42 13.12
C ASP A 374 13.95 20.49 14.11
N VAL A 375 13.29 19.44 13.59
CA VAL A 375 12.47 18.49 14.35
C VAL A 375 12.56 17.08 13.74
N THR A 376 12.22 16.07 14.54
CA THR A 376 12.05 14.68 14.10
C THR A 376 10.72 14.50 13.35
N PHE A 377 10.61 13.41 12.58
CA PHE A 377 9.33 13.03 11.95
C PHE A 377 8.26 12.69 13.00
N GLU A 378 8.63 12.01 14.08
CA GLU A 378 7.74 11.67 15.20
C GLU A 378 7.13 12.92 15.86
N GLN A 379 7.94 13.96 16.10
CA GLN A 379 7.45 15.21 16.69
C GLN A 379 6.41 15.90 15.81
N VAL A 380 6.62 15.96 14.49
CA VAL A 380 5.64 16.56 13.57
C VAL A 380 4.36 15.73 13.51
N HIS A 381 4.47 14.39 13.52
CA HIS A 381 3.33 13.51 13.60
C HIS A 381 2.50 13.76 14.88
N GLN A 382 3.15 13.82 16.04
CA GLN A 382 2.49 14.09 17.32
C GLN A 382 1.81 15.47 17.35
N GLN A 383 2.45 16.49 16.76
CA GLN A 383 1.87 17.84 16.63
C GLN A 383 0.60 17.87 15.77
N ASN A 384 0.47 16.96 14.79
CA ASN A 384 -0.62 16.95 13.82
C ASN A 384 -1.59 15.77 13.98
N GLN A 385 -1.38 14.86 14.94
CA GLN A 385 -2.13 13.59 15.02
C GLN A 385 -3.65 13.76 15.14
N ASN A 386 -4.11 14.88 15.70
CA ASN A 386 -5.53 15.20 15.90
C ASN A 386 -6.00 16.37 15.03
N ALA A 387 -5.17 16.83 14.10
CA ALA A 387 -5.50 17.99 13.28
C ALA A 387 -6.64 17.67 12.31
N ASN A 388 -7.53 18.64 12.12
CA ASN A 388 -8.61 18.58 11.16
C ASN A 388 -8.08 18.79 9.75
N ILE A 389 -7.96 17.68 9.02
CA ILE A 389 -7.43 17.69 7.67
C ILE A 389 -8.26 18.54 6.69
N GLN A 390 -9.57 18.72 6.93
CA GLN A 390 -10.42 19.55 6.07
C GLN A 390 -10.06 21.04 6.20
N VAL A 391 -9.79 21.51 7.42
CA VAL A 391 -9.31 22.87 7.69
C VAL A 391 -7.96 23.10 7.02
N ILE A 392 -7.02 22.17 7.22
CA ILE A 392 -5.69 22.23 6.60
C ILE A 392 -5.78 22.25 5.06
N GLN A 393 -6.63 21.42 4.47
CA GLN A 393 -6.82 21.38 3.02
C GLN A 393 -7.37 22.71 2.48
N ALA A 394 -8.36 23.30 3.15
CA ALA A 394 -8.91 24.60 2.75
C ALA A 394 -7.85 25.71 2.81
N LEU A 395 -7.03 25.76 3.87
CA LEU A 395 -5.95 26.74 4.02
C LEU A 395 -4.85 26.55 2.96
N ARG A 396 -4.45 25.30 2.68
CA ARG A 396 -3.49 24.99 1.61
C ARG A 396 -4.02 25.42 0.24
N GLN A 397 -5.29 25.13 -0.06
CA GLN A 397 -5.91 25.52 -1.32
C GLN A 397 -5.95 27.03 -1.48
N ALA A 398 -6.39 27.76 -0.46
CA ALA A 398 -6.41 29.22 -0.48
C ALA A 398 -5.01 29.82 -0.68
N LYS A 399 -4.00 29.30 0.02
CA LYS A 399 -2.62 29.76 -0.17
C LYS A 399 -2.07 29.40 -1.55
N PHE A 400 -2.41 28.22 -2.07
CA PHE A 400 -2.02 27.83 -3.41
C PHE A 400 -2.58 28.80 -4.46
N GLU A 401 -3.87 29.12 -4.37
CA GLU A 401 -4.55 30.05 -5.29
C GLU A 401 -3.99 31.48 -5.19
N GLU A 402 -3.71 31.96 -3.97
CA GLU A 402 -3.06 33.25 -3.74
C GLU A 402 -1.73 33.36 -4.50
N ILE A 403 -0.88 32.33 -4.42
CA ILE A 403 0.42 32.32 -5.11
C ILE A 403 0.21 32.19 -6.61
N ALA A 404 -0.65 31.27 -7.05
CA ALA A 404 -0.92 31.01 -8.45
C ALA A 404 -1.37 32.28 -9.20
N GLN A 405 -2.14 33.15 -8.56
CA GLN A 405 -2.58 34.43 -9.13
C GLN A 405 -1.43 35.44 -9.33
N THR A 406 -0.31 35.29 -8.62
CA THR A 406 0.89 36.13 -8.78
C THR A 406 1.84 35.63 -9.86
N LEU A 407 1.60 34.44 -10.40
CA LEU A 407 2.44 33.85 -11.44
C LEU A 407 2.04 34.45 -12.80
N GLU A 408 3.03 35.01 -13.48
CA GLU A 408 2.91 35.37 -14.89
C GLU A 408 3.11 34.10 -15.71
N PHE A 409 2.10 33.74 -16.50
CA PHE A 409 2.12 32.58 -17.39
C PHE A 409 2.08 33.01 -18.84
#